data_AF-A0A6G1YS29-F1
#
_entry.id   AF-A0A6G1YS29-F1
#
_cell.length_a   1.000
_cell.length_b   1.000
_cell.length_c   1.000
_cell.angle_alpha   90.00
_cell.angle_beta   90.00
_cell.angle_gamma   90.00
#
_symmetry.space_group_name_H-M   'P 1'
#
loop_
_entity.id
_entity.type
_entity.pdbx_description
1 polymer ?
#
loop_
_entity_poly.entity_id
_entity_poly.type
_entity_poly.pdbx_seq_one_letter_code
_entity_poly.pdbx_strand_id
1 'polypeptide(L)'
;MQHQSSRVLHSRIMDILLAALILATTGAFLQIGGTSWDVTSHLLQRPESFFTPSHAVLYAGVGMLTIAAGIGGILLLRNKELRTKLFATGFKLLIIGSGIALVAGPADFWWHQTFGVDGLLSPTHLTLATGMLINSVAVVFGLARINVHFSSKSKKLMIKGALIPAFAAMWLTLIWYVHMFALPLSNGQHFNFNLDPIAATIIAIVALPLICSVVFLTASKTIGGVGGDGGKFGAASAVAIVLIGMNVFASIVPSYRAVSFLPWYALIVYPTVIIADLILNTSLLKRSSEKSKMIIAGAIIGSAFYMIDFPWINLTFTHLLLPTHTFITDHIANTIPYFLITLPITSIMTIIPGAIIGALSSSIFTLYQRKRVQRQNESRMKACLLNSDPYQNYLSVWG
;
A
#
# COMPACT_ATOMS: atom_id res chain seq x y z
N MET A 1 -44.95 -3.40 -7.32
CA MET A 1 -44.23 -4.57 -6.73
C MET A 1 -42.91 -4.88 -7.43
N GLN A 2 -42.85 -4.97 -8.77
CA GLN A 2 -41.62 -5.27 -9.53
C GLN A 2 -40.45 -4.29 -9.28
N HIS A 3 -40.73 -2.99 -9.20
CA HIS A 3 -39.71 -1.95 -8.93
C HIS A 3 -39.15 -2.00 -7.50
N GLN A 4 -39.90 -2.53 -6.54
CA GLN A 4 -39.46 -2.67 -5.15
C GLN A 4 -38.57 -3.91 -4.99
N SER A 5 -38.91 -5.00 -5.67
CA SER A 5 -38.09 -6.22 -5.74
C SER A 5 -36.71 -5.95 -6.38
N SER A 6 -36.66 -5.19 -7.47
CA SER A 6 -35.38 -4.85 -8.13
C SER A 6 -34.46 -3.98 -7.27
N ARG A 7 -35.01 -3.01 -6.51
CA ARG A 7 -34.23 -2.20 -5.57
C ARG A 7 -33.67 -3.02 -4.41
N VAL A 8 -34.45 -3.96 -3.87
CA VAL A 8 -34.00 -4.84 -2.79
C VAL A 8 -32.88 -5.76 -3.27
N LEU A 9 -33.02 -6.35 -4.46
CA LEU A 9 -31.98 -7.19 -5.06
C LEU A 9 -30.68 -6.41 -5.30
N HIS A 10 -30.80 -5.19 -5.86
CA HIS A 10 -29.65 -4.31 -6.07
C HIS A 10 -28.92 -3.96 -4.76
N SER A 11 -29.69 -3.62 -3.70
CA SER A 11 -29.11 -3.34 -2.37
C SER A 11 -28.34 -4.55 -1.83
N ARG A 12 -28.92 -5.75 -1.93
CA ARG A 12 -28.26 -6.98 -1.47
C ARG A 12 -26.98 -7.27 -2.24
N ILE A 13 -26.97 -7.07 -3.56
CA ILE A 13 -25.76 -7.24 -4.39
C ILE A 13 -24.66 -6.26 -3.94
N MET A 14 -25.00 -4.99 -3.71
CA MET A 14 -24.03 -4.00 -3.25
C MET A 14 -23.46 -4.36 -1.87
N ASP A 15 -24.30 -4.87 -0.96
CA ASP A 15 -23.85 -5.36 0.35
C ASP A 15 -22.89 -6.56 0.24
N ILE A 16 -23.17 -7.52 -0.65
CA ILE A 16 -22.28 -8.66 -0.91
C ILE A 16 -20.94 -8.19 -1.49
N LEU A 17 -20.95 -7.24 -2.43
CA LEU A 17 -19.71 -6.68 -2.99
C LEU A 17 -18.90 -5.94 -1.93
N LEU A 18 -19.56 -5.21 -1.03
CA LEU A 18 -18.88 -4.58 0.10
C LEU A 18 -18.27 -5.62 1.04
N ALA A 19 -19.00 -6.69 1.37
CA ALA A 19 -18.48 -7.77 2.20
C ALA A 19 -17.28 -8.46 1.54
N ALA A 20 -17.31 -8.69 0.23
CA ALA A 20 -16.19 -9.23 -0.52
C ALA A 20 -14.96 -8.30 -0.47
N LEU A 21 -15.15 -6.99 -0.57
CA LEU A 21 -14.04 -6.03 -0.43
C LEU A 21 -13.46 -5.98 0.99
N ILE A 22 -14.29 -6.13 2.03
CA ILE A 22 -13.82 -6.24 3.41
C ILE A 22 -13.02 -7.52 3.62
N LEU A 23 -13.50 -8.65 3.07
CA LEU A 23 -12.73 -9.91 3.06
C LEU A 23 -11.40 -9.73 2.33
N ALA A 24 -11.40 -9.07 1.18
CA ALA A 24 -10.20 -8.78 0.41
C ALA A 24 -9.23 -7.85 1.16
N THR A 25 -9.72 -6.90 1.96
CA THR A 25 -8.89 -6.11 2.87
C THR A 25 -8.16 -6.98 3.88
N THR A 26 -8.86 -7.88 4.56
CA THR A 26 -8.24 -8.83 5.49
C THR A 26 -7.23 -9.70 4.75
N GLY A 27 -7.60 -10.20 3.57
CA GLY A 27 -6.73 -11.00 2.73
C GLY A 27 -5.43 -10.29 2.34
N ALA A 28 -5.52 -9.05 1.85
CA ALA A 28 -4.37 -8.23 1.48
C ALA A 28 -3.45 -7.94 2.67
N PHE A 29 -4.03 -7.71 3.85
CA PHE A 29 -3.29 -7.44 5.08
C PHE A 29 -2.54 -8.68 5.59
N LEU A 30 -3.20 -9.84 5.60
CA LEU A 30 -2.58 -11.12 5.98
C LEU A 30 -1.52 -11.56 4.96
N GLN A 31 -1.81 -11.41 3.67
CA GLN A 31 -0.87 -11.71 2.58
C GLN A 31 0.49 -11.02 2.83
N ILE A 32 0.51 -9.69 2.94
CA ILE A 32 1.77 -8.96 3.08
C ILE A 32 2.40 -9.15 4.45
N GLY A 33 1.60 -9.28 5.51
CA GLY A 33 2.10 -9.59 6.85
C GLY A 33 2.77 -10.97 6.92
N GLY A 34 2.16 -11.98 6.31
CA GLY A 34 2.69 -13.33 6.17
C GLY A 34 3.99 -13.35 5.38
N THR A 35 4.04 -12.72 4.19
CA THR A 35 5.27 -12.58 3.41
C THR A 35 6.38 -11.89 4.18
N SER A 36 6.07 -10.77 4.84
CA SER A 36 7.07 -10.04 5.64
C SER A 36 7.59 -10.89 6.80
N TRP A 37 6.73 -11.68 7.45
CA TRP A 37 7.13 -12.58 8.53
C TRP A 37 7.94 -13.77 8.01
N ASP A 38 7.63 -14.24 6.81
CA ASP A 38 8.35 -15.33 6.16
C ASP A 38 9.80 -14.95 5.86
N VAL A 39 10.01 -13.78 5.24
CA VAL A 39 11.35 -13.22 5.02
C VAL A 39 12.12 -13.10 6.34
N THR A 40 11.49 -12.61 7.40
CA THR A 40 12.12 -12.56 8.74
C THR A 40 12.52 -13.95 9.23
N SER A 41 11.67 -14.96 9.01
CA SER A 41 11.90 -16.32 9.50
C SER A 41 13.07 -16.98 8.78
N HIS A 42 13.17 -16.80 7.46
CA HIS A 42 14.33 -17.19 6.66
C HIS A 42 15.61 -16.52 7.16
N LEU A 43 15.57 -15.21 7.43
CA LEU A 43 16.73 -14.47 7.94
C LEU A 43 17.12 -14.82 9.39
N LEU A 44 16.19 -15.42 10.15
CA LEU A 44 16.44 -15.98 11.46
C LEU A 44 16.89 -17.45 11.41
N GLN A 45 17.02 -18.04 10.23
CA GLN A 45 17.35 -19.46 10.03
C GLN A 45 16.42 -20.38 10.83
N ARG A 46 15.13 -20.03 10.89
CA ARG A 46 14.12 -20.86 11.54
C ARG A 46 13.94 -22.17 10.74
N PRO A 47 13.46 -23.26 11.35
CA PRO A 47 13.23 -24.51 10.63
C PRO A 47 12.33 -24.30 9.41
N GLU A 48 12.84 -24.68 8.24
CA GLU A 48 12.17 -24.51 6.95
C GLU A 48 11.25 -25.70 6.63
N SER A 49 10.03 -25.40 6.20
CA SER A 49 9.12 -26.37 5.60
C SER A 49 8.10 -25.63 4.73
N PHE A 50 7.39 -26.34 3.86
CA PHE A 50 6.32 -25.72 3.07
C PHE A 50 5.14 -25.20 3.92
N PHE A 51 5.00 -25.68 5.16
CA PHE A 51 3.90 -25.35 6.07
C PHE A 51 4.39 -24.69 7.36
N THR A 52 5.04 -23.53 7.24
CA THR A 52 5.35 -22.70 8.42
C THR A 52 4.16 -21.83 8.85
N PRO A 53 4.16 -21.30 10.08
CA PRO A 53 3.16 -20.31 10.50
C PRO A 53 3.10 -19.06 9.60
N SER A 54 4.24 -18.57 9.09
CA SER A 54 4.29 -17.44 8.15
C SER A 54 3.62 -17.78 6.82
N HIS A 55 3.92 -18.95 6.25
CA HIS A 55 3.26 -19.48 5.06
C HIS A 55 1.75 -19.63 5.26
N ALA A 56 1.31 -20.17 6.40
CA ALA A 56 -0.12 -20.31 6.69
C ALA A 56 -0.85 -18.96 6.68
N VAL A 57 -0.25 -17.89 7.24
CA VAL A 57 -0.80 -16.53 7.20
C VAL A 57 -0.84 -15.98 5.78
N LEU A 58 0.25 -16.15 5.02
CA LEU A 58 0.32 -15.76 3.60
C LEU A 58 -0.77 -16.46 2.78
N TYR A 59 -0.86 -17.78 2.87
CA TYR A 59 -1.82 -18.60 2.13
C TYR A 59 -3.27 -18.28 2.51
N ALA A 60 -3.54 -18.03 3.79
CA ALA A 60 -4.85 -17.55 4.22
C ALA A 60 -5.19 -16.20 3.57
N GLY A 61 -4.22 -15.28 3.50
CA GLY A 61 -4.37 -14.01 2.82
C GLY A 61 -4.72 -14.14 1.34
N VAL A 62 -3.93 -14.91 0.60
CA VAL A 62 -4.14 -15.21 -0.84
C VAL A 62 -5.47 -15.93 -1.07
N GLY A 63 -5.84 -16.86 -0.20
CA GLY A 63 -7.12 -17.57 -0.25
C GLY A 63 -8.32 -16.63 -0.09
N MET A 64 -8.29 -15.72 0.89
CA MET A 64 -9.35 -14.72 1.10
C MET A 64 -9.50 -13.78 -0.11
N LEU A 65 -8.39 -13.34 -0.70
CA LEU A 65 -8.37 -12.52 -1.92
C LEU A 65 -8.99 -13.27 -3.10
N THR A 66 -8.63 -14.53 -3.27
CA THR A 66 -9.16 -15.41 -4.33
C THR A 66 -10.68 -15.60 -4.18
N ILE A 67 -11.16 -15.84 -2.96
CA ILE A 67 -12.61 -15.96 -2.68
C ILE A 67 -13.32 -14.65 -3.02
N ALA A 68 -12.78 -13.51 -2.58
CA ALA A 68 -13.36 -12.20 -2.88
C ALA A 68 -13.37 -11.89 -4.39
N ALA A 69 -12.30 -12.26 -5.11
CA ALA A 69 -12.22 -12.17 -6.56
C ALA A 69 -13.27 -13.05 -7.25
N GLY A 70 -13.47 -14.28 -6.77
CA GLY A 70 -14.50 -15.19 -7.27
C GLY A 70 -15.92 -14.65 -7.08
N ILE A 71 -16.24 -14.17 -5.88
CA ILE A 71 -17.55 -13.54 -5.58
C ILE A 71 -17.78 -12.34 -6.51
N GLY A 72 -16.82 -11.41 -6.57
CA GLY A 72 -16.90 -10.24 -7.44
C GLY A 72 -17.03 -10.60 -8.91
N GLY A 73 -16.24 -11.55 -9.39
CA GLY A 73 -16.26 -12.06 -10.76
C GLY A 73 -17.61 -12.66 -11.14
N ILE A 74 -18.15 -13.55 -10.31
CA ILE A 74 -19.48 -14.17 -10.54
C ILE A 74 -20.57 -13.09 -10.60
N LEU A 75 -20.55 -12.12 -9.69
CA LEU A 75 -21.55 -11.05 -9.68
C LEU A 75 -21.44 -10.12 -10.90
N LEU A 76 -20.22 -9.77 -11.31
CA LEU A 76 -19.99 -9.00 -12.55
C LEU A 76 -20.40 -9.80 -13.79
N LEU A 77 -20.17 -11.11 -13.81
CA LEU A 77 -20.58 -11.98 -14.92
C LEU A 77 -22.11 -12.04 -15.03
N ARG A 78 -22.81 -12.25 -13.92
CA ARG A 78 -24.28 -12.36 -13.88
C ARG A 78 -25.01 -11.03 -14.08
N ASN A 79 -24.38 -9.90 -13.76
CA ASN A 79 -25.01 -8.58 -13.83
C ASN A 79 -24.20 -7.61 -14.72
N LYS A 80 -24.54 -7.56 -16.01
CA LYS A 80 -23.82 -6.75 -17.01
C LYS A 80 -23.76 -5.25 -16.66
N GLU A 81 -24.80 -4.71 -16.02
CA GLU A 81 -24.85 -3.31 -15.60
C GLU A 81 -23.78 -2.93 -14.57
N LEU A 82 -23.30 -3.89 -13.77
CA LEU A 82 -22.25 -3.63 -12.79
C LEU A 82 -20.89 -3.42 -13.46
N ARG A 83 -20.66 -4.02 -14.64
CA ARG A 83 -19.35 -4.04 -15.33
C ARG A 83 -18.86 -2.66 -15.77
N THR A 84 -19.78 -1.70 -15.89
CA THR A 84 -19.50 -0.30 -16.29
C THR A 84 -19.29 0.62 -15.09
N LYS A 85 -19.58 0.17 -13.87
CA LYS A 85 -19.39 0.98 -12.65
C LYS A 85 -17.91 1.04 -12.28
N LEU A 86 -17.48 2.18 -11.72
CA LEU A 86 -16.08 2.40 -11.37
C LEU A 86 -15.53 1.38 -10.35
N PHE A 87 -16.33 0.90 -9.41
CA PHE A 87 -15.88 -0.12 -8.45
C PHE A 87 -15.59 -1.47 -9.13
N ALA A 88 -16.17 -1.76 -10.30
CA ALA A 88 -15.93 -3.01 -11.02
C ALA A 88 -14.48 -3.13 -11.50
N THR A 89 -13.81 -1.99 -11.76
CA THR A 89 -12.36 -1.99 -12.06
C THR A 89 -11.56 -2.54 -10.88
N GLY A 90 -11.96 -2.27 -9.64
CA GLY A 90 -11.35 -2.87 -8.45
C GLY A 90 -11.44 -4.40 -8.50
N PHE A 91 -12.62 -4.96 -8.74
CA PHE A 91 -12.78 -6.42 -8.85
C PHE A 91 -12.06 -7.03 -10.05
N LYS A 92 -12.00 -6.35 -11.21
CA LYS A 92 -11.23 -6.82 -12.37
C LYS A 92 -9.74 -6.94 -12.03
N LEU A 93 -9.18 -5.92 -11.37
CA LEU A 93 -7.80 -5.96 -10.89
C LEU A 93 -7.61 -7.05 -9.84
N LEU A 94 -8.56 -7.23 -8.92
CA LEU A 94 -8.51 -8.27 -7.89
C LEU A 94 -8.45 -9.68 -8.51
N ILE A 95 -9.20 -9.93 -9.58
CA ILE A 95 -9.15 -11.20 -10.33
C ILE A 95 -7.78 -11.40 -10.98
N ILE A 96 -7.22 -10.37 -11.62
CA ILE A 96 -5.91 -10.44 -12.26
C ILE A 96 -4.81 -10.68 -11.23
N GLY A 97 -4.77 -9.88 -10.16
CA GLY A 97 -3.76 -10.00 -9.10
C GLY A 97 -3.83 -11.34 -8.38
N SER A 98 -5.03 -11.84 -8.09
CA SER A 98 -5.23 -13.16 -7.47
C SER A 98 -4.82 -14.29 -8.40
N GLY A 99 -5.13 -14.19 -9.70
CA GLY A 99 -4.67 -15.16 -10.69
C GLY A 99 -3.14 -15.24 -10.78
N ILE A 100 -2.46 -14.09 -10.81
CA ILE A 100 -0.99 -14.02 -10.82
C ILE A 100 -0.41 -14.62 -9.53
N ALA A 101 -0.93 -14.24 -8.36
CA ALA A 101 -0.44 -14.73 -7.07
C ALA A 101 -0.62 -16.25 -6.90
N LEU A 102 -1.74 -16.80 -7.39
CA LEU A 102 -1.99 -18.25 -7.34
C LEU A 102 -1.03 -19.05 -8.24
N VAL A 103 -0.65 -18.50 -9.39
CA VAL A 103 0.31 -19.15 -10.30
C VAL A 103 1.74 -19.06 -9.74
N ALA A 104 2.06 -18.00 -9.01
CA ALA A 104 3.41 -17.77 -8.51
C ALA A 104 3.89 -18.88 -7.56
N GLY A 105 3.03 -19.39 -6.65
CA GLY A 105 3.43 -20.44 -5.70
C GLY A 105 3.87 -21.76 -6.36
N PRO A 106 3.06 -22.38 -7.23
CA PRO A 106 3.48 -23.55 -8.00
C PRO A 106 4.69 -23.29 -8.90
N ALA A 107 4.79 -22.09 -9.50
CA ALA A 107 5.95 -21.72 -10.31
C ALA A 107 7.23 -21.61 -9.48
N ASP A 108 7.15 -21.08 -8.26
CA ASP A 108 8.23 -20.98 -7.29
C ASP A 108 8.73 -22.35 -6.84
N PHE A 109 7.81 -23.25 -6.49
CA PHE A 109 8.15 -24.63 -6.18
C PHE A 109 8.87 -25.32 -7.36
N TRP A 110 8.34 -25.17 -8.58
CA TRP A 110 8.97 -25.74 -9.78
C TRP A 110 10.35 -25.14 -10.06
N TRP A 111 10.52 -23.83 -9.83
CA TRP A 111 11.79 -23.15 -9.95
C TRP A 111 12.82 -23.75 -8.99
N HIS A 112 12.48 -23.89 -7.70
CA HIS A 112 13.38 -24.48 -6.72
C HIS A 112 13.82 -25.91 -7.04
N GLN A 113 12.92 -26.73 -7.61
CA GLN A 113 13.27 -28.09 -8.06
C GLN A 113 14.22 -28.10 -9.25
N THR A 114 14.13 -27.11 -10.13
CA THR A 114 14.86 -27.07 -11.41
C THR A 114 16.19 -26.32 -11.29
N PHE A 115 16.19 -25.25 -10.51
CA PHE A 115 17.23 -24.21 -10.48
C PHE A 115 17.83 -23.97 -9.10
N GLY A 116 17.31 -24.62 -8.05
CA GLY A 116 17.75 -24.45 -6.66
C GLY A 116 17.13 -23.25 -5.93
N VAL A 117 17.58 -23.00 -4.71
CA VAL A 117 17.09 -21.88 -3.90
C VAL A 117 17.56 -20.56 -4.51
N ASP A 118 16.63 -19.64 -4.74
CA ASP A 118 16.88 -18.33 -5.31
C ASP A 118 16.74 -17.22 -4.24
N GLY A 119 17.00 -15.98 -4.65
CA GLY A 119 16.87 -14.81 -3.78
C GLY A 119 15.62 -13.98 -4.09
N LEU A 120 15.43 -12.92 -3.30
CA LEU A 120 14.22 -12.08 -3.32
C LEU A 120 13.82 -11.57 -4.71
N LEU A 121 14.76 -11.15 -5.58
CA LEU A 121 14.47 -10.64 -6.92
C LEU A 121 14.29 -11.72 -8.01
N SER A 122 14.06 -12.98 -7.64
CA SER A 122 13.84 -14.01 -8.65
C SER A 122 12.52 -13.82 -9.44
N PRO A 123 12.40 -14.44 -10.64
CA PRO A 123 11.20 -14.30 -11.45
C PRO A 123 9.91 -14.71 -10.75
N THR A 124 9.94 -15.74 -9.91
CA THR A 124 8.78 -16.28 -9.20
C THR A 124 8.37 -15.37 -8.04
N HIS A 125 9.32 -14.89 -7.25
CA HIS A 125 9.09 -13.90 -6.21
C HIS A 125 8.56 -12.57 -6.79
N LEU A 126 9.13 -12.07 -7.90
CA LEU A 126 8.65 -10.86 -8.57
C LEU A 126 7.23 -11.03 -9.12
N THR A 127 6.89 -12.22 -9.62
CA THR A 127 5.53 -12.56 -10.04
C THR A 127 4.55 -12.50 -8.87
N LEU A 128 4.90 -13.13 -7.74
CA LEU A 128 4.09 -13.07 -6.52
C LEU A 128 3.91 -11.63 -6.03
N ALA A 129 5.00 -10.88 -5.87
CA ALA A 129 4.99 -9.50 -5.44
C ALA A 129 4.12 -8.61 -6.34
N THR A 130 4.15 -8.85 -7.66
CA THR A 130 3.29 -8.15 -8.62
C THR A 130 1.81 -8.48 -8.41
N GLY A 131 1.46 -9.75 -8.24
CA GLY A 131 0.08 -10.17 -7.92
C GLY A 131 -0.43 -9.53 -6.62
N MET A 132 0.42 -9.55 -5.58
CA MET A 132 0.13 -8.91 -4.28
C MET A 132 -0.09 -7.41 -4.41
N LEU A 133 0.74 -6.72 -5.19
CA LEU A 133 0.62 -5.28 -5.44
C LEU A 133 -0.69 -4.96 -6.15
N ILE A 134 -1.01 -5.67 -7.24
CA ILE A 134 -2.27 -5.50 -7.98
C ILE A 134 -3.47 -5.72 -7.05
N ASN A 135 -3.44 -6.76 -6.21
CA ASN A 135 -4.50 -7.03 -5.23
C ASN A 135 -4.68 -5.89 -4.23
N SER A 136 -3.59 -5.39 -3.64
CA SER A 136 -3.67 -4.30 -2.65
C SER A 136 -4.24 -3.00 -3.25
N VAL A 137 -3.82 -2.65 -4.48
CA VAL A 137 -4.37 -1.52 -5.24
C VAL A 137 -5.85 -1.74 -5.57
N ALA A 138 -6.21 -2.95 -5.98
CA ALA A 138 -7.58 -3.34 -6.31
C ALA A 138 -8.53 -3.13 -5.13
N VAL A 139 -8.11 -3.50 -3.91
CA VAL A 139 -8.91 -3.35 -2.68
C VAL A 139 -9.11 -1.87 -2.33
N VAL A 140 -8.03 -1.08 -2.28
CA VAL A 140 -8.12 0.36 -1.98
C VAL A 140 -9.01 1.07 -3.00
N PHE A 141 -8.81 0.78 -4.29
CA PHE A 141 -9.61 1.37 -5.36
C PHE A 141 -11.09 0.92 -5.27
N GLY A 142 -11.34 -0.37 -5.06
CA GLY A 142 -12.68 -0.94 -4.93
C GLY A 142 -13.46 -0.29 -3.79
N LEU A 143 -12.87 -0.21 -2.60
CA LEU A 143 -13.49 0.44 -1.43
C LEU A 143 -13.74 1.94 -1.64
N ALA A 144 -12.75 2.66 -2.18
CA ALA A 144 -12.89 4.09 -2.44
C ALA A 144 -14.01 4.39 -3.46
N ARG A 145 -14.21 3.51 -4.45
CA ARG A 145 -15.23 3.68 -5.49
C ARG A 145 -16.60 3.14 -5.11
N ILE A 146 -16.69 2.08 -4.32
CA ILE A 146 -18.00 1.54 -3.91
C ILE A 146 -18.70 2.46 -2.90
N ASN A 147 -17.94 3.24 -2.15
CA ASN A 147 -18.44 4.17 -1.14
C ASN A 147 -19.56 5.12 -1.62
N VAL A 148 -19.50 5.60 -2.87
CA VAL A 148 -20.50 6.54 -3.40
C VAL A 148 -21.89 5.92 -3.56
N HIS A 149 -21.98 4.59 -3.53
CA HIS A 149 -23.24 3.85 -3.67
C HIS A 149 -23.95 3.61 -2.33
N PHE A 150 -23.34 3.97 -1.20
CA PHE A 150 -23.96 3.85 0.12
C PHE A 150 -24.30 5.23 0.67
N SER A 151 -25.55 5.43 1.09
CA SER A 151 -25.99 6.62 1.82
C SER A 151 -25.86 6.46 3.34
N SER A 152 -25.99 5.23 3.85
CA SER A 152 -25.93 4.90 5.28
C SER A 152 -24.61 5.33 5.94
N LYS A 153 -24.72 6.09 7.03
CA LYS A 153 -23.57 6.54 7.83
C LYS A 153 -22.76 5.35 8.38
N SER A 154 -23.44 4.28 8.82
CA SER A 154 -22.79 3.07 9.33
C SER A 154 -21.95 2.38 8.25
N LYS A 155 -22.50 2.20 7.04
CA LYS A 155 -21.77 1.58 5.92
C LYS A 155 -20.57 2.43 5.48
N LYS A 156 -20.72 3.76 5.43
CA LYS A 156 -19.59 4.66 5.16
C LYS A 156 -18.50 4.56 6.23
N LEU A 157 -18.88 4.43 7.50
CA LEU A 157 -17.93 4.23 8.59
C LEU A 157 -17.20 2.89 8.48
N MET A 158 -17.91 1.81 8.13
CA MET A 158 -17.30 0.51 7.85
C MET A 158 -16.30 0.59 6.70
N ILE A 159 -16.63 1.28 5.61
CA ILE A 159 -15.72 1.46 4.47
C ILE A 159 -14.48 2.25 4.89
N LYS A 160 -14.64 3.34 5.66
CA LYS A 160 -13.50 4.08 6.21
C LYS A 160 -12.62 3.21 7.09
N GLY A 161 -13.23 2.41 7.97
CA GLY A 161 -12.53 1.45 8.82
C GLY A 161 -11.74 0.43 8.00
N ALA A 162 -12.34 -0.13 6.95
CA ALA A 162 -11.68 -1.09 6.06
C ALA A 162 -10.59 -0.45 5.18
N LEU A 163 -10.70 0.83 4.84
CA LEU A 163 -9.67 1.54 4.08
C LEU A 163 -8.36 1.69 4.87
N ILE A 164 -8.40 1.74 6.21
CA ILE A 164 -7.19 1.88 7.04
C ILE A 164 -6.22 0.69 6.82
N PRO A 165 -6.60 -0.56 7.13
CA PRO A 165 -5.72 -1.70 6.88
C PRO A 165 -5.51 -1.96 5.38
N ALA A 166 -6.43 -1.60 4.49
CA ALA A 166 -6.22 -1.72 3.04
C ALA A 166 -5.08 -0.80 2.55
N PHE A 167 -5.07 0.46 2.98
CA PHE A 167 -3.98 1.38 2.67
C PHE A 167 -2.67 0.94 3.33
N ALA A 168 -2.70 0.47 4.57
CA ALA A 168 -1.51 -0.04 5.24
C ALA A 168 -0.92 -1.26 4.50
N ALA A 169 -1.77 -2.20 4.06
CA ALA A 169 -1.34 -3.35 3.26
C ALA A 169 -0.74 -2.92 1.92
N MET A 170 -1.39 -1.99 1.21
CA MET A 170 -0.89 -1.45 -0.06
C MET A 170 0.44 -0.71 0.11
N TRP A 171 0.57 0.09 1.16
CA TRP A 171 1.80 0.81 1.46
C TRP A 171 2.93 -0.18 1.77
N LEU A 172 2.71 -1.15 2.64
CA LEU A 172 3.72 -2.15 2.98
C LEU A 172 4.11 -2.99 1.77
N THR A 173 3.15 -3.33 0.90
CA THR A 173 3.43 -4.04 -0.36
C THR A 173 4.28 -3.22 -1.31
N LEU A 174 4.03 -1.90 -1.43
CA LEU A 174 4.85 -1.00 -2.24
C LEU A 174 6.28 -0.87 -1.69
N ILE A 175 6.45 -0.79 -0.38
CA ILE A 175 7.77 -0.79 0.27
C ILE A 175 8.51 -2.09 -0.05
N TRP A 176 7.87 -3.24 0.16
CA TRP A 176 8.47 -4.54 -0.16
C TRP A 176 8.79 -4.69 -1.64
N TYR A 177 7.96 -4.15 -2.53
CA TYR A 177 8.23 -4.16 -3.97
C TYR A 177 9.52 -3.39 -4.32
N VAL A 178 9.81 -2.27 -3.63
CA VAL A 178 11.09 -1.56 -3.76
C VAL A 178 12.22 -2.36 -3.13
N HIS A 179 11.99 -2.97 -1.97
CA HIS A 179 12.98 -3.82 -1.30
C HIS A 179 13.45 -5.00 -2.15
N MET A 180 12.64 -5.53 -3.06
CA MET A 180 13.07 -6.54 -4.05
C MET A 180 14.36 -6.12 -4.79
N PHE A 181 14.48 -4.82 -5.09
CA PHE A 181 15.62 -4.24 -5.82
C PHE A 181 16.66 -3.64 -4.88
N ALA A 182 16.24 -3.15 -3.71
CA ALA A 182 17.10 -2.38 -2.82
C ALA A 182 17.80 -3.24 -1.74
N LEU A 183 17.20 -4.34 -1.30
CA LEU A 183 17.81 -5.18 -0.26
C LEU A 183 18.83 -6.13 -0.88
N PRO A 184 19.96 -6.40 -0.20
CA PRO A 184 20.99 -7.33 -0.65
C PRO A 184 20.59 -8.81 -0.40
N LEU A 185 19.30 -9.15 -0.58
CA LEU A 185 18.71 -10.46 -0.28
C LEU A 185 18.38 -11.28 -1.54
N SER A 186 18.95 -10.89 -2.68
CA SER A 186 18.70 -11.48 -4.00
C SER A 186 19.84 -12.37 -4.48
N ASN A 187 20.70 -12.83 -3.57
CA ASN A 187 21.76 -13.80 -3.85
C ASN A 187 21.29 -15.21 -3.48
N GLY A 188 21.02 -16.04 -4.49
CA GLY A 188 20.63 -17.44 -4.33
C GLY A 188 21.81 -18.41 -4.53
N GLN A 189 21.49 -19.70 -4.61
CA GLN A 189 22.48 -20.78 -4.77
C GLN A 189 23.19 -20.73 -6.13
N HIS A 190 22.45 -20.45 -7.19
CA HIS A 190 22.95 -20.50 -8.57
C HIS A 190 22.85 -19.15 -9.30
N PHE A 191 22.02 -18.23 -8.80
CA PHE A 191 21.79 -16.93 -9.40
C PHE A 191 22.00 -15.83 -8.38
N ASN A 192 22.71 -14.77 -8.80
CA ASN A 192 22.82 -13.55 -8.03
C ASN A 192 22.09 -12.41 -8.77
N PHE A 193 20.94 -12.02 -8.25
CA PHE A 193 20.13 -10.91 -8.75
C PHE A 193 20.30 -9.64 -7.91
N ASN A 194 21.24 -9.61 -6.94
CA ASN A 194 21.54 -8.37 -6.24
C ASN A 194 22.04 -7.31 -7.23
N LEU A 195 21.46 -6.12 -7.13
CA LEU A 195 21.98 -4.96 -7.83
C LEU A 195 23.29 -4.49 -7.21
N ASP A 196 24.03 -3.68 -7.97
CA ASP A 196 25.15 -2.92 -7.42
C ASP A 196 24.69 -2.10 -6.18
N PRO A 197 25.49 -2.04 -5.10
CA PRO A 197 25.06 -1.41 -3.85
C PRO A 197 24.73 0.09 -3.98
N ILE A 198 25.40 0.80 -4.89
CA ILE A 198 25.13 2.21 -5.16
C ILE A 198 23.77 2.32 -5.86
N ALA A 199 23.53 1.51 -6.89
CA ALA A 199 22.26 1.47 -7.59
C ALA A 199 21.08 1.12 -6.66
N ALA A 200 21.23 0.08 -5.83
CA ALA A 200 20.25 -0.34 -4.83
C ALA A 200 19.92 0.79 -3.84
N THR A 201 20.95 1.50 -3.36
CA THR A 201 20.79 2.62 -2.42
C THR A 201 20.10 3.83 -3.07
N ILE A 202 20.43 4.16 -4.32
CA ILE A 202 19.75 5.23 -5.07
C ILE A 202 18.26 4.89 -5.25
N ILE A 203 17.94 3.65 -5.61
CA ILE A 203 16.55 3.19 -5.74
C ILE A 203 15.81 3.38 -4.41
N ALA A 204 16.40 2.96 -3.28
CA ALA A 204 15.83 3.15 -1.95
C ALA A 204 15.59 4.64 -1.60
N ILE A 205 16.62 5.48 -1.73
CA ILE A 205 16.55 6.91 -1.37
C ILE A 205 15.54 7.65 -2.24
N VAL A 206 15.28 7.21 -3.47
CA VAL A 206 14.32 7.86 -4.37
C VAL A 206 12.91 7.31 -4.20
N ALA A 207 12.74 5.99 -4.28
CA ALA A 207 11.42 5.38 -4.37
C ALA A 207 10.67 5.36 -3.04
N LEU A 208 11.35 5.06 -1.93
CA LEU A 208 10.71 4.91 -0.61
C LEU A 208 10.12 6.22 -0.08
N PRO A 209 10.84 7.35 0.01
CA PRO A 209 10.24 8.60 0.48
C PRO A 209 9.13 9.10 -0.46
N LEU A 210 9.23 8.85 -1.77
CA LEU A 210 8.16 9.15 -2.72
C LEU A 210 6.90 8.33 -2.40
N ILE A 211 7.02 7.01 -2.26
CA ILE A 211 5.91 6.12 -1.93
C ILE A 211 5.28 6.53 -0.60
N CYS A 212 6.09 6.72 0.44
CA CYS A 212 5.63 7.10 1.77
C CYS A 212 4.80 8.39 1.73
N SER A 213 5.30 9.45 1.08
CA SER A 213 4.60 10.73 1.02
C SER A 213 3.33 10.66 0.15
N VAL A 214 3.38 9.99 -1.00
CA VAL A 214 2.21 9.87 -1.89
C VAL A 214 1.10 9.03 -1.25
N VAL A 215 1.44 7.89 -0.65
CA VAL A 215 0.44 7.02 -0.01
C VAL A 215 -0.15 7.70 1.22
N PHE A 216 0.66 8.37 2.04
CA PHE A 216 0.19 9.14 3.20
C PHE A 216 -0.83 10.22 2.81
N LEU A 217 -0.51 11.04 1.80
CA LEU A 217 -1.42 12.07 1.30
C LEU A 217 -2.69 11.47 0.67
N THR A 218 -2.54 10.37 -0.07
CA THR A 218 -3.67 9.69 -0.71
C THR A 218 -4.62 9.11 0.33
N ALA A 219 -4.09 8.48 1.38
CA ALA A 219 -4.86 7.96 2.51
C ALA A 219 -5.64 9.09 3.21
N SER A 220 -4.96 10.20 3.55
CA SER A 220 -5.58 11.38 4.17
C SER A 220 -6.79 11.88 3.37
N LYS A 221 -6.62 12.10 2.06
CA LYS A 221 -7.69 12.63 1.20
C LYS A 221 -8.78 11.60 0.90
N THR A 222 -8.43 10.32 0.79
CA THR A 222 -9.40 9.26 0.48
C THR A 222 -10.29 8.92 1.68
N ILE A 223 -9.70 8.72 2.85
CA ILE A 223 -10.45 8.34 4.06
C ILE A 223 -11.12 9.57 4.68
N GLY A 224 -10.40 10.70 4.74
CA GLY A 224 -10.90 11.95 5.28
C GLY A 224 -12.00 12.58 4.42
N GLY A 225 -11.89 12.50 3.09
CA GLY A 225 -12.83 13.10 2.13
C GLY A 225 -14.12 12.31 1.86
N VAL A 226 -14.29 11.12 2.43
CA VAL A 226 -15.55 10.37 2.35
C VAL A 226 -16.59 11.07 3.25
N GLY A 227 -17.30 12.05 2.69
CA GLY A 227 -18.33 12.82 3.38
C GLY A 227 -18.48 14.29 3.01
N GLY A 228 -17.61 14.85 2.15
CA GLY A 228 -17.71 16.26 1.73
C GLY A 228 -16.94 17.25 2.61
N ASP A 229 -16.48 16.83 3.78
CA ASP A 229 -15.54 17.61 4.59
C ASP A 229 -14.10 17.27 4.16
N GLY A 230 -13.24 18.26 4.04
CA GLY A 230 -11.80 18.06 3.83
C GLY A 230 -11.17 17.08 4.85
N GLY A 231 -9.95 16.60 4.55
CA GLY A 231 -9.24 15.59 5.32
C GLY A 231 -9.40 15.77 6.83
N LYS A 232 -9.93 14.75 7.52
CA LYS A 232 -10.04 14.75 8.98
C LYS A 232 -8.74 14.19 9.54
N PHE A 233 -8.17 14.91 10.51
CA PHE A 233 -7.02 14.46 11.30
C PHE A 233 -7.26 13.03 11.81
N GLY A 234 -6.21 12.21 11.81
CA GLY A 234 -6.23 10.84 12.31
C GLY A 234 -6.29 9.79 11.22
N ALA A 235 -6.72 10.13 10.00
CA ALA A 235 -6.88 9.15 8.93
C ALA A 235 -5.53 8.60 8.41
N ALA A 236 -4.58 9.49 8.10
CA ALA A 236 -3.30 9.08 7.53
C ALA A 236 -2.36 8.54 8.61
N SER A 237 -2.38 9.13 9.80
CA SER A 237 -1.67 8.60 10.97
C SER A 237 -2.17 7.22 11.36
N ALA A 238 -3.49 6.94 11.34
CA ALA A 238 -4.00 5.59 11.60
C ALA A 238 -3.47 4.56 10.59
N VAL A 239 -3.43 4.90 9.29
CA VAL A 239 -2.84 4.05 8.25
C VAL A 239 -1.35 3.78 8.54
N ALA A 240 -0.58 4.83 8.84
CA ALA A 240 0.84 4.70 9.13
C ALA A 240 1.07 3.87 10.40
N ILE A 241 0.29 4.08 11.46
CA ILE A 241 0.38 3.29 12.71
C ILE A 241 0.10 1.81 12.45
N VAL A 242 -0.92 1.48 11.65
CA VAL A 242 -1.23 0.08 11.31
C VAL A 242 -0.12 -0.54 10.46
N LEU A 243 0.47 0.21 9.52
CA LEU A 243 1.64 -0.22 8.75
C LEU A 243 2.85 -0.51 9.66
N ILE A 244 3.20 0.45 10.51
CA ILE A 244 4.34 0.34 11.44
C ILE A 244 4.11 -0.83 12.40
N GLY A 245 2.91 -0.98 12.94
CA GLY A 245 2.55 -2.09 13.83
C GLY A 245 2.67 -3.44 13.14
N MET A 246 2.24 -3.55 11.87
CA MET A 246 2.44 -4.76 11.07
C MET A 246 3.92 -5.04 10.83
N ASN A 247 4.71 -4.03 10.45
CA ASN A 247 6.15 -4.20 10.23
C ASN A 247 6.88 -4.61 11.52
N VAL A 248 6.53 -4.02 12.67
CA VAL A 248 7.02 -4.45 13.99
C VAL A 248 6.67 -5.90 14.27
N PHE A 249 5.42 -6.30 14.05
CA PHE A 249 4.95 -7.66 14.29
C PHE A 249 5.61 -8.69 13.38
N ALA A 250 5.79 -8.37 12.10
CA ALA A 250 6.34 -9.28 11.12
C ALA A 250 7.88 -9.36 11.18
N SER A 251 8.55 -8.27 11.57
CA SER A 251 10.01 -8.12 11.39
C SER A 251 10.78 -8.04 12.71
N ILE A 252 10.22 -7.44 13.76
CA ILE A 252 10.93 -7.17 15.01
C ILE A 252 10.54 -8.15 16.10
N VAL A 253 9.24 -8.39 16.30
CA VAL A 253 8.73 -9.32 17.33
C VAL A 253 9.29 -10.74 17.20
N PRO A 254 9.46 -11.32 15.99
CA PRO A 254 10.08 -12.63 15.85
C PRO A 254 11.57 -12.66 16.25
N SER A 255 12.22 -11.49 16.36
CA SER A 255 13.62 -11.32 16.75
C SER A 255 13.73 -10.83 18.20
N TYR A 256 13.93 -11.76 19.14
CA TYR A 256 14.03 -11.45 20.59
C TYR A 256 15.02 -10.32 20.92
N ARG A 257 16.13 -10.20 20.18
CA ARG A 257 17.15 -9.16 20.41
C ARG A 257 16.75 -7.77 19.91
N ALA A 258 15.90 -7.68 18.88
CA ALA A 258 15.46 -6.40 18.31
C ALA A 258 14.30 -5.77 19.08
N VAL A 259 13.58 -6.56 19.89
CA VAL A 259 12.46 -6.09 20.72
C VAL A 259 12.86 -4.96 21.68
N SER A 260 14.11 -4.95 22.16
CA SER A 260 14.63 -3.89 23.04
C SER A 260 14.68 -2.51 22.39
N PHE A 261 14.71 -2.43 21.05
CA PHE A 261 14.70 -1.18 20.29
C PHE A 261 13.29 -0.62 20.06
N LEU A 262 12.24 -1.41 20.32
CA LEU A 262 10.86 -0.98 20.08
C LEU A 262 10.46 0.31 20.78
N PRO A 263 10.81 0.55 22.06
CA PRO A 263 10.47 1.81 22.72
C PRO A 263 11.09 3.02 22.01
N TRP A 264 12.39 2.94 21.69
CA TRP A 264 13.11 4.01 20.99
C TRP A 264 12.54 4.25 19.59
N TYR A 265 12.29 3.16 18.86
CA TYR A 265 11.69 3.18 17.54
C TYR A 265 10.31 3.85 17.53
N ALA A 266 9.42 3.41 18.43
CA ALA A 266 8.07 3.92 18.57
C ALA A 266 8.05 5.41 18.95
N LEU A 267 8.95 5.85 19.83
CA LEU A 267 9.09 7.25 20.26
C LEU A 267 9.51 8.19 19.12
N ILE A 268 10.12 7.68 18.05
CA ILE A 268 10.53 8.49 16.91
C ILE A 268 9.45 8.46 15.81
N VAL A 269 9.01 7.27 15.43
CA VAL A 269 8.17 7.13 14.21
C VAL A 269 6.73 7.56 14.47
N TYR A 270 6.12 7.18 15.61
CA TYR A 270 4.72 7.52 15.87
C TYR A 270 4.48 9.04 16.00
N PRO A 271 5.26 9.80 16.79
CA PRO A 271 5.10 11.25 16.84
C PRO A 271 5.28 11.90 15.47
N THR A 272 6.26 11.44 14.69
CA THR A 272 6.53 11.99 13.35
C THR A 272 5.32 11.86 12.42
N VAL A 273 4.69 10.67 12.34
CA VAL A 273 3.51 10.48 11.47
C VAL A 273 2.27 11.21 11.99
N ILE A 274 2.12 11.35 13.31
CA ILE A 274 1.04 12.10 13.94
C ILE A 274 1.20 13.60 13.66
N ILE A 275 2.41 14.15 13.81
CA ILE A 275 2.72 15.56 13.54
C ILE A 275 2.47 15.89 12.07
N ALA A 276 2.86 15.00 11.14
CA ALA A 276 2.59 15.19 9.72
C ALA A 276 1.08 15.26 9.42
N ASP A 277 0.27 14.38 10.03
CA ASP A 277 -1.19 14.38 9.88
C ASP A 277 -1.82 15.65 10.50
N LEU A 278 -1.31 16.05 11.67
CA LEU A 278 -1.75 17.25 12.37
C LEU A 278 -1.49 18.51 11.54
N ILE A 279 -0.30 18.67 10.98
CA ILE A 279 0.03 19.78 10.07
C ILE A 279 -0.86 19.76 8.83
N LEU A 280 -1.11 18.58 8.27
CA LEU A 280 -1.88 18.41 7.05
C LEU A 280 -3.36 18.79 7.22
N ASN A 281 -3.97 18.40 8.34
CA ASN A 281 -5.42 18.38 8.49
C ASN A 281 -5.97 19.33 9.59
N THR A 282 -5.11 20.04 10.32
CA THR A 282 -5.57 21.01 11.34
C THR A 282 -5.25 22.46 10.99
N SER A 283 -5.74 23.37 11.82
CA SER A 283 -5.45 24.80 11.74
C SER A 283 -4.12 25.18 12.41
N LEU A 284 -3.26 24.22 12.79
CA LEU A 284 -1.97 24.51 13.43
C LEU A 284 -1.14 25.54 12.63
N LEU A 285 -1.16 25.43 11.29
CA LEU A 285 -0.58 26.42 10.38
C LEU A 285 -1.66 27.32 9.74
N LYS A 286 -2.36 28.15 10.53
CA LYS A 286 -3.48 29.00 10.06
C LYS A 286 -3.16 29.86 8.81
N ARG A 287 -1.91 30.33 8.69
CA ARG A 287 -1.47 31.20 7.58
C ARG A 287 -0.97 30.42 6.35
N SER A 288 -0.87 29.10 6.42
CA SER A 288 -0.34 28.28 5.32
C SER A 288 -1.43 27.81 4.37
N SER A 289 -1.13 27.88 3.07
CA SER A 289 -2.01 27.31 2.05
C SER A 289 -2.11 25.78 2.15
N GLU A 290 -3.20 25.18 1.68
CA GLU A 290 -3.36 23.71 1.60
C GLU A 290 -2.20 23.06 0.83
N LYS A 291 -1.69 23.72 -0.22
CA LYS A 291 -0.49 23.27 -0.95
C LYS A 291 0.73 23.21 -0.03
N SER A 292 0.96 24.28 0.74
CA SER A 292 2.10 24.35 1.67
C SER A 292 2.01 23.27 2.75
N LYS A 293 0.83 23.05 3.34
CA LYS A 293 0.63 21.97 4.34
C LYS A 293 0.94 20.59 3.76
N MET A 294 0.49 20.31 2.53
CA MET A 294 0.78 19.03 1.85
C MET A 294 2.27 18.84 1.55
N ILE A 295 2.97 19.91 1.17
CA ILE A 295 4.42 19.88 0.95
C ILE A 295 5.16 19.62 2.26
N ILE A 296 4.80 20.32 3.35
CA ILE A 296 5.43 20.14 4.66
C ILE A 296 5.17 18.73 5.20
N ALA A 297 3.92 18.25 5.16
CA ALA A 297 3.60 16.89 5.59
C ALA A 297 4.35 15.83 4.75
N GLY A 298 4.44 16.04 3.44
CA GLY A 298 5.23 15.17 2.56
C GLY A 298 6.72 15.20 2.87
N ALA A 299 7.29 16.36 3.20
CA ALA A 299 8.69 16.46 3.61
C ALA A 299 8.96 15.72 4.92
N ILE A 300 8.06 15.82 5.91
CA ILE A 300 8.18 15.12 7.20
C ILE A 300 8.10 13.61 7.02
N ILE A 301 7.10 13.12 6.27
CA ILE A 301 6.96 11.67 6.00
C ILE A 301 8.12 11.17 5.15
N GLY A 302 8.53 11.96 4.15
CA GLY A 302 9.67 11.67 3.31
C GLY A 302 10.96 11.59 4.11
N SER A 303 11.21 12.48 5.07
CA SER A 303 12.42 12.42 5.90
C SER A 303 12.42 11.27 6.90
N ALA A 304 11.24 10.74 7.22
CA ALA A 304 11.05 9.63 8.15
C ALA A 304 11.08 8.24 7.50
N PHE A 305 11.20 8.15 6.16
CA PHE A 305 11.06 6.88 5.42
C PHE A 305 11.98 5.79 5.96
N TYR A 306 13.24 6.13 6.24
CA TYR A 306 14.23 5.18 6.74
C TYR A 306 13.81 4.54 8.07
N MET A 307 13.14 5.31 8.94
CA MET A 307 12.60 4.77 10.18
C MET A 307 11.28 4.03 9.93
N ILE A 308 10.40 4.49 9.04
CA ILE A 308 9.18 3.75 8.70
C ILE A 308 9.51 2.33 8.16
N ASP A 309 10.60 2.21 7.40
CA ASP A 309 11.01 0.97 6.72
C ASP A 309 12.01 0.11 7.53
N PHE A 310 12.38 0.56 8.75
CA PHE A 310 13.21 -0.21 9.68
C PHE A 310 12.48 -1.52 10.08
N PRO A 311 13.19 -2.66 10.28
CA PRO A 311 14.64 -2.81 10.29
C PRO A 311 15.28 -3.08 8.93
N TRP A 312 14.50 -3.36 7.89
CA TRP A 312 15.04 -3.97 6.67
C TRP A 312 15.89 -3.02 5.85
N ILE A 313 15.44 -1.79 5.70
CA ILE A 313 16.14 -0.81 4.87
C ILE A 313 17.58 -0.55 5.35
N ASN A 314 17.86 -0.78 6.63
CA ASN A 314 19.22 -0.72 7.19
C ASN A 314 20.21 -1.65 6.46
N LEU A 315 19.76 -2.80 5.96
CA LEU A 315 20.61 -3.73 5.22
C LEU A 315 21.17 -3.11 3.93
N THR A 316 20.37 -2.32 3.21
CA THR A 316 20.80 -1.61 2.00
C THR A 316 21.97 -0.67 2.31
N PHE A 317 21.83 0.16 3.35
CA PHE A 317 22.86 1.14 3.73
C PHE A 317 24.08 0.47 4.36
N THR A 318 23.89 -0.57 5.16
CA THR A 318 24.99 -1.36 5.71
C THR A 318 25.82 -1.97 4.59
N HIS A 319 25.18 -2.51 3.54
CA HIS A 319 25.88 -3.13 2.41
C HIS A 319 26.69 -2.12 1.60
N LEU A 320 26.23 -0.86 1.52
CA LEU A 320 26.98 0.21 0.88
C LEU A 320 28.16 0.69 1.74
N LEU A 321 27.94 0.90 3.04
CA LEU A 321 28.90 1.58 3.93
C LEU A 321 29.94 0.64 4.53
N LEU A 322 29.63 -0.65 4.64
CA LEU A 322 30.47 -1.67 5.26
C LEU A 322 30.71 -2.86 4.31
N PRO A 323 31.29 -2.64 3.11
CA PRO A 323 31.37 -3.65 2.03
C PRO A 323 32.29 -4.84 2.34
N THR A 324 33.24 -4.69 3.27
CA THR A 324 34.16 -5.76 3.70
C THR A 324 33.54 -6.70 4.72
N HIS A 325 32.41 -6.33 5.32
CA HIS A 325 31.65 -7.22 6.16
C HIS A 325 30.81 -8.10 5.24
N THR A 326 31.32 -9.30 4.96
CA THR A 326 30.51 -10.36 4.36
C THR A 326 29.25 -10.48 5.22
N PHE A 327 28.08 -10.31 4.61
CA PHE A 327 26.80 -10.71 5.17
C PHE A 327 26.79 -12.24 5.25
N ILE A 328 27.68 -12.81 6.07
CA ILE A 328 27.47 -14.15 6.58
C ILE A 328 26.11 -14.04 7.24
N THR A 329 25.23 -14.92 6.79
CA THR A 329 23.82 -15.10 7.08
C THR A 329 23.52 -15.32 8.57
N ASP A 330 24.38 -14.83 9.46
CA ASP A 330 24.27 -14.94 10.90
C ASP A 330 23.54 -13.71 11.44
N HIS A 331 22.22 -13.89 11.45
CA HIS A 331 21.26 -13.35 12.40
C HIS A 331 20.95 -11.85 12.28
N ILE A 332 19.64 -11.55 12.22
CA ILE A 332 19.04 -10.25 12.57
C ILE A 332 19.66 -9.65 13.86
N ALA A 333 20.21 -10.49 14.75
CA ALA A 333 20.97 -10.06 15.92
C ALA A 333 22.15 -9.11 15.63
N ASN A 334 22.82 -9.26 14.48
CA ASN A 334 23.98 -8.47 14.10
C ASN A 334 23.59 -7.19 13.34
N THR A 335 22.34 -7.07 12.87
CA THR A 335 21.89 -5.85 12.17
C THR A 335 21.79 -4.64 13.09
N ILE A 336 21.64 -4.85 14.40
CA ILE A 336 21.54 -3.78 15.40
C ILE A 336 22.89 -3.06 15.62
N PRO A 337 24.01 -3.74 15.90
CA PRO A 337 25.32 -3.08 15.94
C PRO A 337 25.65 -2.33 14.65
N TYR A 338 25.41 -2.94 13.48
CA TYR A 338 25.66 -2.29 12.19
C TYR A 338 24.73 -1.09 11.95
N PHE A 339 23.47 -1.19 12.38
CA PHE A 339 22.55 -0.06 12.40
C PHE A 339 23.13 1.10 13.19
N LEU A 340 23.56 0.88 14.44
CA LEU A 340 24.09 1.94 15.30
C LEU A 340 25.36 2.58 14.72
N ILE A 341 26.25 1.77 14.14
CA ILE A 341 27.50 2.26 13.53
C ILE A 341 27.21 3.13 12.30
N THR A 342 26.28 2.70 11.45
CA THR A 342 25.95 3.40 10.20
C THR A 342 24.95 4.54 10.39
N LEU A 343 24.19 4.55 11.50
CA LEU A 343 23.09 5.49 11.74
C LEU A 343 23.45 6.97 11.52
N PRO A 344 24.61 7.51 11.97
CA PRO A 344 24.94 8.91 11.74
C PRO A 344 25.04 9.27 10.25
N ILE A 345 25.72 8.42 9.48
CA ILE A 345 25.92 8.63 8.03
C ILE A 345 24.60 8.39 7.29
N THR A 346 23.92 7.30 7.60
CA THR A 346 22.62 6.95 6.99
C THR A 346 21.57 8.02 7.28
N SER A 347 21.56 8.64 8.46
CA SER A 347 20.64 9.74 8.78
C SER A 347 20.86 10.94 7.86
N ILE A 348 22.11 11.31 7.55
CA ILE A 348 22.42 12.41 6.60
C ILE A 348 21.96 12.02 5.19
N MET A 349 22.21 10.78 4.77
CA MET A 349 21.84 10.26 3.45
C MET A 349 20.33 10.12 3.25
N THR A 350 19.54 10.02 4.33
CA THR A 350 18.11 9.71 4.25
C THR A 350 17.22 10.90 4.61
N ILE A 351 17.54 11.66 5.66
CA ILE A 351 16.68 12.75 6.15
C ILE A 351 16.57 13.87 5.12
N ILE A 352 17.70 14.40 4.62
CA ILE A 352 17.69 15.55 3.70
C ILE A 352 17.13 15.13 2.33
N PRO A 353 17.64 14.08 1.66
CA PRO A 353 17.08 13.66 0.37
C PRO A 353 15.63 13.20 0.50
N GLY A 354 15.28 12.49 1.57
CA GLY A 354 13.92 12.07 1.86
C GLY A 354 12.96 13.25 2.01
N ALA A 355 13.36 14.31 2.73
CA ALA A 355 12.56 15.54 2.84
C ALA A 355 12.34 16.21 1.47
N ILE A 356 13.39 16.30 0.65
CA ILE A 356 13.33 16.91 -0.68
C ILE A 356 12.37 16.12 -1.58
N ILE A 357 12.52 14.80 -1.65
CA ILE A 357 11.69 13.94 -2.51
C ILE A 357 10.25 13.87 -2.00
N GLY A 358 10.06 13.84 -0.68
CA GLY A 358 8.76 13.96 -0.05
C GLY A 358 8.05 15.28 -0.40
N ALA A 359 8.76 16.41 -0.36
CA ALA A 359 8.23 17.71 -0.76
C ALA A 359 7.91 17.79 -2.27
N LEU A 360 8.78 17.24 -3.12
CA LEU A 360 8.60 17.19 -4.57
C LEU A 360 7.40 16.34 -4.97
N SER A 361 7.29 15.13 -4.42
CA SER A 361 6.17 14.22 -4.69
C SER A 361 4.84 14.82 -4.25
N SER A 362 4.78 15.46 -3.09
CA SER A 362 3.63 16.25 -2.64
C SER A 362 3.28 17.41 -3.58
N SER A 363 4.30 18.11 -4.10
CA SER A 363 4.09 19.19 -5.06
C SER A 363 3.45 18.67 -6.34
N ILE A 364 3.97 17.57 -6.90
CA ILE A 364 3.41 16.90 -8.08
C ILE A 364 1.98 16.45 -7.82
N PHE A 365 1.72 15.84 -6.65
CA PHE A 365 0.40 15.40 -6.25
C PHE A 365 -0.61 16.56 -6.20
N THR A 366 -0.22 17.73 -5.65
CA THR A 366 -1.09 18.92 -5.62
C THR A 366 -1.40 19.46 -7.02
N LEU A 367 -0.42 19.45 -7.93
CA LEU A 367 -0.61 19.88 -9.32
C LEU A 367 -1.58 18.96 -10.05
N TYR A 368 -1.44 17.66 -9.86
CA TYR A 368 -2.35 16.67 -10.41
C TYR A 368 -3.78 16.86 -9.91
N GLN A 369 -3.98 17.08 -8.60
CA GLN A 369 -5.31 17.34 -8.05
C GLN A 369 -5.95 18.60 -8.63
N ARG A 370 -5.19 19.72 -8.74
CA ARG A 370 -5.71 20.97 -9.33
C ARG A 370 -6.16 20.78 -10.77
N LYS A 371 -5.31 20.16 -11.61
CA LYS A 371 -5.66 19.86 -13.01
C LYS A 371 -6.90 18.97 -13.12
N ARG A 372 -7.05 17.98 -12.23
CA ARG A 372 -8.22 17.09 -12.22
C ARG A 372 -9.51 17.85 -11.90
N VAL A 373 -9.50 18.71 -10.87
CA VAL A 373 -10.67 19.53 -10.51
C VAL A 373 -11.05 20.47 -11.64
N GLN A 374 -10.07 21.11 -12.28
CA GLN A 374 -10.30 21.99 -13.42
C GLN A 374 -11.00 21.25 -14.58
N ARG A 375 -10.48 20.07 -14.98
CA ARG A 375 -11.13 19.24 -16.03
C ARG A 375 -12.55 18.82 -15.67
N GLN A 376 -12.81 18.51 -14.39
CA GLN A 376 -14.16 18.17 -13.94
C GLN A 376 -15.11 19.35 -14.04
N ASN A 377 -14.66 20.56 -13.69
CA ASN A 377 -15.46 21.78 -13.82
C ASN A 377 -15.73 22.13 -15.29
N GLU A 378 -14.72 22.02 -16.16
CA GLU A 378 -14.87 22.21 -17.61
C GLU A 378 -15.88 21.21 -18.21
N SER A 379 -15.80 19.94 -17.80
CA SER A 379 -16.75 18.90 -18.25
C SER A 379 -18.18 19.18 -17.79
N ARG A 380 -18.35 19.67 -16.55
CA ARG A 380 -19.66 20.07 -16.00
C ARG A 380 -20.22 21.29 -16.75
N MET A 381 -19.40 22.29 -17.02
CA MET A 381 -19.79 23.46 -17.81
C MET A 381 -20.25 23.05 -19.22
N LYS A 382 -19.48 22.20 -19.91
CA LYS A 382 -19.88 21.68 -21.23
C LYS A 382 -21.20 20.92 -21.19
N ALA A 383 -21.42 20.09 -20.16
CA ALA A 383 -22.68 19.37 -19.99
C ALA A 383 -23.86 20.32 -19.69
N CYS A 384 -23.66 21.37 -18.89
CA CYS A 384 -24.68 22.40 -18.66
C CYS A 384 -25.00 23.17 -19.95
N LEU A 385 -23.98 23.54 -20.74
CA LEU A 385 -24.17 24.26 -22.01
C LEU A 385 -24.95 23.43 -23.05
N LEU A 386 -24.64 22.13 -23.16
CA LEU A 386 -25.37 21.21 -24.04
C LEU A 386 -26.83 20.99 -23.59
N ASN A 387 -27.11 21.01 -22.28
CA ASN A 387 -28.47 20.90 -21.76
C ASN A 387 -29.25 22.24 -21.78
N SER A 388 -28.58 23.37 -22.00
CA SER A 388 -29.20 24.69 -22.14
C SER A 388 -29.40 25.12 -23.60
N ASP A 389 -29.07 24.26 -24.58
CA ASP A 389 -29.25 24.55 -26.00
C ASP A 389 -30.75 24.61 -26.33
N PRO A 390 -31.30 25.78 -26.72
CA PRO A 390 -32.72 25.95 -27.00
C PRO A 390 -33.24 24.97 -28.06
N TYR A 391 -32.37 24.52 -28.99
CA TYR A 391 -32.75 23.62 -30.08
C TYR A 391 -33.13 22.20 -29.64
N GLN A 392 -32.67 21.73 -28.48
CA GLN A 392 -33.08 20.42 -27.93
C GLN A 392 -34.48 20.44 -27.31
N ASN A 393 -34.95 21.60 -26.81
CA ASN A 393 -36.29 21.74 -26.22
C ASN A 393 -37.41 21.94 -27.26
N TYR A 394 -37.07 22.29 -28.52
CA TYR A 394 -38.07 22.43 -29.59
C TYR A 394 -38.46 21.09 -30.24
N LEU A 395 -37.62 20.06 -30.14
CA LEU A 395 -37.90 18.73 -30.71
C LEU A 395 -38.82 17.86 -29.84
N SER A 396 -39.09 18.24 -28.59
CA SER A 396 -40.01 17.51 -27.70
C SER A 396 -41.43 18.10 -27.65
N VAL A 397 -41.73 19.15 -28.44
CA VAL A 397 -43.06 19.78 -28.53
C VAL A 397 -43.81 19.34 -29.80
N TRP A 398 -43.17 18.60 -30.70
CA TRP A 398 -43.77 18.07 -31.94
C TRP A 398 -43.49 16.57 -32.10
N GLY A 399 -43.94 15.76 -31.13
CA GLY A 399 -43.91 14.29 -31.18
C GLY A 399 -45.19 13.69 -30.65
#